data_AF-A0A836B6E8-F1
#
_entry.id   AF-A0A836B6E8-F1
#
_cell.length_a   1.000
_cell.length_b   1.000
_cell.length_c   1.000
_cell.angle_alpha   90.00
_cell.angle_beta   90.00
_cell.angle_gamma   90.00
#
_symmetry.space_group_name_H-M   'P 1'
#
loop_
_entity.id
_entity.type
_entity.pdbx_description
1 polymer ?
#
loop_
_entity_poly.entity_id
_entity_poly.type
_entity_poly.pdbx_seq_one_letter_code
_entity_poly.pdbx_strand_id
1 'polypeptide(L)'
;MHVPADSFSGASPERKAAVALRSLFTFVAARVVLEQLQGPGGPETTWNQTAYLDLMDFLGTPMKGEGGDEWMAAVMKKNHALALRLMEVREAYLDEFEWGKTMEMATRETREANTRLMRAAAMASLQASLSEPVGGGPGGCMSMEDLDGPADKGAA
;
A
#
# COMPACT_ATOMS: atom_id res chain seq x y z
N MET A 1 -6.69 -7.35 17.69
CA MET A 1 -5.57 -7.90 16.90
C MET A 1 -4.30 -7.25 17.41
N HIS A 2 -3.31 -8.02 17.86
CA HIS A 2 -2.04 -7.48 18.35
C HIS A 2 -1.01 -7.46 17.21
N VAL A 3 -0.39 -6.30 16.97
CA VAL A 3 0.68 -6.16 15.99
C VAL A 3 2.01 -6.42 16.70
N PRO A 4 2.82 -7.43 16.30
CA PRO A 4 4.11 -7.67 16.91
C PRO A 4 5.02 -6.44 16.78
N ALA A 5 5.63 -6.01 17.90
CA ALA A 5 6.45 -4.81 17.97
C ALA A 5 7.70 -4.86 17.06
N ASP A 6 8.16 -6.06 16.69
CA ASP A 6 9.31 -6.29 15.81
C ASP A 6 9.02 -6.03 14.32
N SER A 7 7.73 -5.93 13.94
CA SER A 7 7.32 -5.77 12.54
C SER A 7 7.40 -4.33 12.03
N PHE A 8 7.59 -3.37 12.93
CA PHE A 8 7.77 -1.97 12.57
C PHE A 8 8.88 -1.39 13.41
N SER A 9 9.95 -0.93 12.75
CA SER A 9 11.14 -0.30 13.35
C SER A 9 10.80 0.93 14.23
N GLY A 10 10.23 0.69 15.42
CA GLY A 10 9.79 1.68 16.41
C GLY A 10 8.47 2.41 16.14
N ALA A 11 7.95 2.47 14.90
CA ALA A 11 6.75 3.23 14.57
C ALA A 11 5.50 2.35 14.43
N SER A 12 4.38 2.70 15.06
CA SER A 12 3.14 1.94 14.88
C SER A 12 2.63 2.01 13.43
N PRO A 13 1.85 1.01 12.95
CA PRO A 13 1.21 1.07 11.63
C PRO A 13 0.41 2.36 11.43
N GLU A 14 -0.28 2.81 12.47
CA GLU A 14 -1.07 4.04 12.46
C GLU A 14 -0.18 5.27 12.26
N ARG A 15 0.98 5.32 12.92
CA ARG A 15 1.96 6.40 12.71
C ARG A 15 2.46 6.41 11.27
N LYS A 16 2.79 5.23 10.71
CA LYS A 16 3.24 5.12 9.32
C LYS A 16 2.15 5.58 8.33
N ALA A 17 0.90 5.18 8.56
CA ALA A 17 -0.23 5.63 7.77
C ALA A 17 -0.46 7.14 7.89
N ALA A 18 -0.38 7.69 9.12
CA ALA A 18 -0.52 9.13 9.36
C ALA A 18 0.55 9.94 8.63
N VAL A 19 1.81 9.51 8.65
CA VAL A 19 2.89 10.19 7.90
C VAL A 19 2.63 10.15 6.39
N ALA A 20 2.18 9.01 5.86
CA ALA A 20 1.82 8.91 4.44
C ALA A 20 0.66 9.85 4.07
N LEU A 21 -0.36 9.95 4.93
CA LEU A 21 -1.48 10.88 4.76
C LEU A 21 -1.04 12.35 4.82
N ARG A 22 -0.14 12.70 5.75
CA ARG A 22 0.43 14.06 5.79
C ARG A 22 1.13 14.43 4.49
N SER A 23 1.89 13.49 3.90
CA SER A 23 2.53 13.71 2.59
C SER A 23 1.50 13.84 1.48
N LEU A 24 0.42 13.05 1.52
CA LEU A 24 -0.70 13.17 0.58
C LEU A 24 -1.35 14.56 0.67
N PHE A 25 -1.60 15.07 1.88
CA PHE A 25 -2.21 16.40 2.06
C PHE A 25 -1.31 17.53 1.58
N THR A 26 -0.01 17.45 1.83
CA THR A 26 0.97 18.39 1.26
C THR A 26 0.94 18.35 -0.28
N PHE A 27 0.81 17.16 -0.88
CA PHE A 27 0.67 17.02 -2.33
C PHE A 27 -0.64 17.59 -2.87
N VAL A 28 -1.77 17.30 -2.22
CA VAL A 28 -3.09 17.86 -2.60
C VAL A 28 -3.05 19.39 -2.52
N ALA A 29 -2.51 19.95 -1.45
CA ALA A 29 -2.37 21.39 -1.29
C ALA A 29 -1.52 22.01 -2.42
N ALA A 30 -0.41 21.36 -2.80
CA ALA A 30 0.39 21.81 -3.94
C ALA A 30 -0.40 21.82 -5.25
N ARG A 31 -1.26 20.82 -5.49
CA ARG A 31 -2.13 20.79 -6.68
C ARG A 31 -3.18 21.90 -6.67
N VAL A 32 -3.80 22.13 -5.51
CA VAL A 32 -4.82 23.19 -5.34
C VAL A 32 -4.20 24.58 -5.53
N VAL A 33 -3.04 24.84 -4.92
CA VAL A 33 -2.36 26.14 -5.04
C VAL A 33 -1.84 26.36 -6.47
N LEU A 34 -1.37 25.31 -7.15
CA LEU A 34 -0.95 25.42 -8.54
C LEU A 34 -2.09 25.90 -9.45
N GLU A 35 -3.28 25.33 -9.28
CA GLU A 35 -4.48 25.74 -10.02
C GLU A 35 -4.87 27.19 -9.69
N GLN A 36 -4.83 27.57 -8.40
CA GLN A 36 -5.11 28.95 -7.96
C GLN A 36 -4.14 29.97 -8.57
N LEU A 37 -2.86 29.61 -8.72
CA LEU A 37 -1.85 30.47 -9.33
C LEU A 37 -2.02 30.60 -10.85
N GLN A 38 -2.50 29.56 -11.52
CA GLN A 38 -2.80 29.60 -12.95
C GLN A 38 -3.97 30.53 -13.24
N GLY A 39 -5.04 30.44 -12.44
CA GLY A 39 -6.21 31.34 -12.44
C GLY A 39 -6.95 31.49 -13.79
N PRO A 40 -8.13 32.13 -13.80
CA PRO A 40 -8.79 32.53 -15.04
C PRO A 40 -8.02 33.73 -15.61
N GLY A 41 -7.17 33.48 -16.62
CA GLY A 41 -6.25 34.44 -17.24
C GLY A 41 -6.68 35.91 -17.14
N GLY A 42 -5.92 36.69 -16.36
CA GLY A 42 -6.18 38.08 -16.03
C GLY A 42 -4.98 38.75 -15.35
N PRO A 43 -5.07 40.01 -14.90
CA PRO A 43 -3.95 40.75 -14.32
C PRO A 43 -3.26 40.01 -13.17
N GLU A 44 -4.03 39.31 -12.33
CA GLU A 44 -3.53 38.52 -11.20
C GLU A 44 -2.67 37.33 -11.62
N THR A 45 -2.98 36.70 -12.76
CA THR A 45 -2.20 35.57 -13.31
C THR A 45 -0.81 36.00 -13.77
N THR A 46 -0.64 37.26 -14.22
CA THR A 46 0.65 37.84 -14.58
C THR A 46 1.56 38.04 -13.37
N TRP A 47 0.99 38.43 -12.23
CA TRP A 47 1.74 38.62 -10.97
C TRP A 47 2.11 37.28 -10.30
N ASN A 48 1.33 36.23 -10.55
CA ASN A 48 1.53 34.91 -9.96
C ASN A 48 2.48 34.00 -10.76
N GLN A 49 3.00 34.44 -11.92
CA GLN A 49 3.84 33.60 -12.79
C GLN A 49 5.08 33.05 -12.10
N THR A 50 5.77 33.86 -11.28
CA THR A 50 6.99 33.41 -10.57
C THR A 50 6.67 32.32 -9.55
N ALA A 51 5.61 32.50 -8.75
CA ALA A 51 5.18 31.50 -7.77
C ALA A 51 4.70 30.21 -8.45
N TYR A 52 4.02 30.33 -9.60
CA TYR A 52 3.60 29.19 -10.41
C TYR A 52 4.80 28.37 -10.93
N LEU A 53 5.80 29.05 -11.51
CA LEU A 53 7.02 28.40 -12.01
C LEU A 53 7.81 27.75 -10.87
N ASP A 54 7.96 28.45 -9.74
CA ASP A 54 8.60 27.90 -8.54
C ASP A 54 7.91 26.62 -8.07
N LEU A 55 6.58 26.62 -8.00
CA LEU A 55 5.81 25.46 -7.57
C LEU A 55 5.93 24.30 -8.56
N MET A 56 5.96 24.56 -9.87
CA MET A 56 6.18 23.51 -10.87
C MET A 56 7.56 22.87 -10.75
N ASP A 57 8.62 23.66 -10.52
CA ASP A 57 9.96 23.13 -10.27
C ASP A 57 9.96 22.19 -9.05
N PHE A 58 9.32 22.62 -7.96
CA PHE A 58 9.24 21.83 -6.74
C PHE A 58 8.38 20.57 -6.87
N LEU A 59 7.34 20.59 -7.70
CA LEU A 59 6.55 19.40 -8.01
C LEU A 59 7.33 18.35 -8.83
N GLY A 60 8.40 18.75 -9.52
CA GLY A 60 9.36 17.84 -10.14
C GLY A 60 10.29 17.15 -9.12
N THR A 61 10.31 17.60 -7.87
CA THR A 61 11.15 17.05 -6.81
C THR A 61 10.34 16.13 -5.88
N PRO A 62 10.85 14.95 -5.50
CA PRO A 62 10.17 14.09 -4.53
C PRO A 62 9.88 14.82 -3.21
N MET A 63 8.65 14.67 -2.69
CA MET A 63 8.26 15.22 -1.38
C MET A 63 8.91 14.42 -0.25
N LYS A 64 10.12 14.83 0.13
CA LYS A 64 10.89 14.25 1.23
C LYS A 64 10.47 14.83 2.59
N GLY A 65 10.87 14.13 3.66
CA GLY A 65 10.54 14.46 5.03
C GLY A 65 9.20 13.89 5.50
N GLU A 66 9.06 13.67 6.80
CA GLU A 66 7.81 13.15 7.37
C GLU A 66 6.67 14.12 7.10
N GLY A 67 5.71 13.72 6.26
CA GLY A 67 4.59 14.59 5.87
C GLY A 67 4.92 15.66 4.84
N GLY A 68 6.09 15.60 4.20
CA GLY A 68 6.54 16.59 3.22
C GLY A 68 7.17 17.84 3.82
N ASP A 69 7.54 17.83 5.11
CA ASP A 69 8.04 19.03 5.79
C ASP A 69 9.44 19.47 5.31
N GLU A 70 10.31 18.54 4.89
CA GLU A 70 11.60 18.89 4.29
C GLU A 70 11.41 19.59 2.93
N TRP A 71 10.47 19.09 2.13
CA TRP A 71 10.05 19.72 0.89
C TRP A 71 9.45 21.11 1.16
N MET A 72 8.57 21.25 2.16
CA MET A 72 7.98 22.54 2.54
C MET A 72 9.04 23.54 3.01
N ALA A 73 10.04 23.09 3.77
CA ALA A 73 11.15 23.93 4.20
C ALA A 73 12.00 24.42 3.02
N ALA A 74 12.19 23.58 1.98
CA ALA A 74 12.86 23.99 0.76
C ALA A 74 12.06 25.04 -0.03
N VAL A 75 10.73 24.86 -0.13
CA VAL A 75 9.84 25.86 -0.72
C VAL A 75 9.91 27.17 0.04
N MET A 76 9.83 27.14 1.37
CA MET A 76 9.86 28.34 2.22
C MET A 76 11.16 29.14 2.07
N LYS A 77 12.29 28.47 1.85
CA LYS A 77 13.59 29.11 1.60
C LYS A 77 13.63 29.84 0.25
N LYS A 78 12.99 29.29 -0.78
CA LYS A 78 12.96 29.90 -2.13
C LYS A 78 11.87 30.97 -2.24
N ASN A 79 10.68 30.67 -1.73
CA ASN A 79 9.48 31.50 -1.84
C ASN A 79 8.64 31.38 -0.56
N HIS A 80 8.85 32.30 0.37
CA HIS A 80 8.23 32.28 1.70
C HIS A 80 6.70 32.42 1.63
N ALA A 81 6.18 33.32 0.80
CA ALA A 81 4.74 33.54 0.65
C ALA A 81 4.03 32.31 0.08
N LEU A 82 4.63 31.65 -0.91
CA LEU A 82 4.12 30.40 -1.47
C LEU A 82 4.03 29.29 -0.40
N ALA A 83 5.06 29.14 0.43
CA ALA A 83 5.04 28.14 1.50
C ALA A 83 3.96 28.41 2.54
N LEU A 84 3.73 29.67 2.93
CA LEU A 84 2.64 30.04 3.84
C LEU A 84 1.28 29.64 3.25
N ARG A 85 1.06 29.93 1.95
CA ARG A 85 -0.18 29.56 1.27
C ARG A 85 -0.38 28.04 1.23
N LEU A 86 0.67 27.27 0.95
CA LEU A 86 0.61 25.80 0.95
C LEU A 86 0.31 25.23 2.33
N MET A 87 0.87 25.83 3.39
CA MET A 87 0.61 25.41 4.77
C MET A 87 -0.84 25.68 5.18
N GLU A 88 -1.38 26.85 4.84
CA GLU A 88 -2.79 27.18 5.07
C GLU A 88 -3.71 26.18 4.35
N VAL A 89 -3.45 25.91 3.06
CA VAL A 89 -4.30 25.01 2.27
C VAL A 89 -4.23 23.57 2.75
N ARG A 90 -3.06 23.05 3.15
CA ARG A 90 -2.97 21.67 3.67
C ARG A 90 -3.62 21.51 5.04
N GLU A 91 -3.69 22.58 5.83
CA GLU A 91 -4.41 22.61 7.10
C GLU A 91 -5.92 22.65 6.86
N ALA A 92 -6.40 23.55 5.99
CA ALA A 92 -7.81 23.61 5.61
C ALA A 92 -8.32 22.30 5.00
N TYR A 93 -7.47 21.58 4.25
CA TYR A 93 -7.83 20.29 3.66
C TYR A 93 -8.08 19.19 4.70
N LEU A 94 -7.62 19.34 5.95
CA LEU A 94 -7.88 18.35 7.00
C LEU A 94 -9.38 18.22 7.30
N ASP A 95 -10.11 19.33 7.20
CA ASP A 95 -11.56 19.39 7.43
C ASP A 95 -12.36 18.92 6.21
N GLU A 96 -11.81 19.09 5.00
CA GLU A 96 -12.41 18.63 3.74
C GLU A 96 -12.18 17.13 3.46
N PHE A 97 -11.16 16.53 4.08
CA PHE A 97 -10.81 15.14 3.84
C PHE A 97 -11.82 14.20 4.49
N GLU A 98 -12.43 13.35 3.66
CA GLU A 98 -13.47 12.42 4.05
C GLU A 98 -12.90 11.16 4.72
N TRP A 99 -12.49 11.31 5.99
CA TRP A 99 -11.93 10.24 6.81
C TRP A 99 -12.83 9.00 6.88
N GLY A 100 -14.14 9.22 7.07
CA GLY A 100 -15.13 8.14 7.17
C GLY A 100 -15.22 7.31 5.88
N LYS A 101 -15.22 7.97 4.72
CA LYS A 101 -15.25 7.27 3.42
C LYS A 101 -13.97 6.47 3.18
N THR A 102 -12.82 7.00 3.59
CA THR A 102 -11.54 6.28 3.47
C THR A 102 -11.55 5.00 4.32
N MET A 103 -12.04 5.08 5.55
CA MET A 103 -12.22 3.90 6.42
C MET A 103 -13.21 2.89 5.80
N GLU A 104 -14.34 3.37 5.30
CA GLU A 104 -15.36 2.53 4.66
C GLU A 104 -14.79 1.78 3.45
N MET A 105 -14.15 2.50 2.52
CA MET A 105 -13.56 1.93 1.31
C MET A 105 -12.48 0.92 1.64
N ALA A 106 -11.50 1.28 2.49
CA ALA A 106 -10.42 0.37 2.88
C ALA A 106 -10.96 -0.91 3.52
N THR A 107 -12.00 -0.80 4.35
CA THR A 107 -12.64 -1.96 5.00
C THR A 107 -13.39 -2.83 3.99
N ARG A 108 -14.26 -2.20 3.17
CA ARG A 108 -15.09 -2.89 2.18
C ARG A 108 -14.23 -3.60 1.14
N GLU A 109 -13.30 -2.87 0.53
CA GLU A 109 -12.48 -3.39 -0.57
C GLU A 109 -11.54 -4.49 -0.11
N THR A 110 -11.02 -4.43 1.12
CA THR A 110 -10.24 -5.53 1.70
C THR A 110 -11.08 -6.81 1.84
N ARG A 111 -12.32 -6.71 2.34
CA ARG A 111 -13.23 -7.87 2.49
C ARG A 111 -13.62 -8.46 1.14
N GLU A 112 -13.92 -7.59 0.18
CA GLU A 112 -14.24 -8.02 -1.19
C GLU A 112 -13.03 -8.67 -1.86
N ALA A 113 -11.83 -8.11 -1.70
CA ALA A 113 -10.60 -8.70 -2.21
C ALA A 113 -10.35 -10.09 -1.63
N ASN A 114 -10.48 -10.25 -0.30
CA ASN A 114 -10.36 -11.57 0.34
C ASN A 114 -11.38 -12.57 -0.21
N THR A 115 -12.62 -12.14 -0.41
CA THR A 115 -13.67 -12.98 -0.98
C THR A 115 -13.33 -13.42 -2.41
N ARG A 116 -12.85 -12.49 -3.25
CA ARG A 116 -12.41 -12.79 -4.62
C ARG A 116 -11.23 -13.76 -4.64
N LEU A 117 -10.23 -13.54 -3.79
CA LEU A 117 -9.05 -14.40 -3.68
C LEU A 117 -9.40 -15.81 -3.21
N MET A 118 -10.28 -15.95 -2.21
CA MET A 118 -10.75 -17.27 -1.76
C MET A 118 -11.51 -18.02 -2.86
N ARG A 119 -12.37 -17.34 -3.62
CA ARG A 119 -13.07 -17.96 -4.77
C ARG A 119 -12.09 -18.42 -5.84
N ALA A 120 -11.13 -17.58 -6.19
CA ALA A 120 -10.10 -17.92 -7.18
C ALA A 120 -9.26 -19.12 -6.73
N ALA A 121 -8.84 -19.16 -5.46
CA ALA A 121 -8.08 -20.27 -4.90
C ALA A 121 -8.88 -21.59 -4.88
N ALA A 122 -10.16 -21.54 -4.52
CA ALA A 122 -11.03 -22.72 -4.54
C ALA A 122 -11.23 -23.26 -5.96
N MET A 123 -11.45 -22.38 -6.94
CA MET A 123 -11.57 -22.77 -8.35
C MET A 123 -10.27 -23.39 -8.88
N ALA A 124 -9.11 -22.79 -8.56
CA ALA A 124 -7.81 -23.32 -8.95
C ALA A 124 -7.55 -24.71 -8.35
N SER A 125 -7.91 -24.91 -7.07
CA SER A 125 -7.75 -26.20 -6.38
C SER A 125 -8.66 -27.28 -6.97
N LEU A 126 -9.91 -26.93 -7.30
CA LEU A 126 -10.84 -27.85 -7.96
C LEU A 126 -10.34 -28.23 -9.35
N GLN A 127 -9.87 -27.25 -10.13
CA GLN A 127 -9.31 -27.50 -11.46
C GLN A 127 -8.09 -28.43 -11.38
N ALA A 128 -7.21 -28.23 -10.40
CA ALA A 128 -6.06 -29.11 -10.16
C ALA A 128 -6.51 -30.55 -9.87
N SER A 129 -7.50 -30.74 -8.99
CA SER A 129 -8.05 -32.07 -8.67
C SER A 129 -8.74 -32.75 -9.85
N LEU A 130 -9.34 -31.99 -10.78
CA LEU A 130 -9.97 -32.53 -11.99
C LEU A 130 -8.96 -32.87 -13.10
N SER A 131 -7.76 -32.27 -13.05
CA SER A 131 -6.67 -32.56 -13.99
C SER A 131 -5.75 -33.72 -13.56
N GLU A 132 -5.92 -34.26 -12.35
CA GLU A 132 -5.30 -35.53 -11.97
C GLU A 132 -6.00 -36.67 -12.73
N PRO A 133 -5.27 -37.53 -13.46
CA PRO A 133 -5.89 -38.60 -14.22
C PRO A 133 -6.50 -39.63 -13.28
N VAL A 134 -7.83 -39.78 -13.35
CA VAL A 134 -8.55 -40.97 -12.90
C VAL A 134 -8.09 -42.14 -13.78
N GLY A 135 -7.12 -42.94 -13.34
CA GLY A 135 -6.73 -44.13 -14.10
C GLY A 135 -5.44 -44.81 -13.64
N GLY A 136 -5.55 -45.66 -12.61
CA GLY A 136 -4.52 -46.64 -12.25
C GLY A 136 -4.90 -47.51 -11.04
N GLY A 137 -6.05 -48.18 -11.05
CA GLY A 137 -6.28 -49.34 -10.16
C GLY A 137 -5.64 -50.61 -10.74
N PRO A 138 -5.94 -51.80 -10.20
CA PRO A 138 -5.63 -52.39 -8.89
C PRO A 138 -4.51 -53.46 -9.04
N GLY A 139 -3.53 -53.55 -8.13
CA GLY A 139 -2.51 -54.60 -8.29
C GLY A 139 -1.28 -54.45 -7.41
N GLY A 140 -1.39 -54.88 -6.17
CA GLY A 140 -0.26 -55.14 -5.28
C GLY A 140 -0.61 -56.32 -4.40
N CYS A 141 -0.79 -57.49 -5.03
CA CYS A 141 -0.76 -58.78 -4.35
C CYS A 141 0.44 -58.79 -3.40
N MET A 142 0.19 -58.90 -2.09
CA MET A 142 1.22 -59.30 -1.16
C MET A 142 1.60 -60.73 -1.51
N SER A 143 2.79 -60.93 -2.07
CA SER A 143 3.39 -62.25 -2.22
C SER A 143 3.69 -62.81 -0.83
N MET A 144 2.98 -63.88 -0.48
CA MET A 144 3.11 -64.66 0.74
C MET A 144 4.27 -65.66 0.61
N GLU A 145 5.49 -65.16 0.34
CA GLU A 145 6.68 -66.03 0.13
C GLU A 145 7.95 -65.59 0.88
N ASP A 146 7.87 -64.70 1.87
CA ASP A 146 9.00 -64.42 2.79
C ASP A 146 8.76 -64.93 4.22
N LEU A 147 7.98 -66.00 4.37
CA LEU A 147 7.90 -66.78 5.60
C LEU A 147 8.69 -68.08 5.45
N ASP A 148 10.00 -67.98 5.22
CA ASP A 148 10.91 -69.10 5.47
C ASP A 148 12.02 -68.62 6.40
N GLY A 149 11.84 -68.92 7.69
CA GLY A 149 12.84 -68.65 8.71
C GLY A 149 13.91 -69.74 8.69
N PRO A 150 15.21 -69.41 8.75
CA PRO A 150 16.21 -70.41 9.07
C PRO A 150 16.19 -70.67 10.59
N ALA A 151 15.82 -71.90 10.92
CA ALA A 151 16.01 -72.51 12.22
C ALA A 151 17.51 -72.51 12.60
N ASP A 152 17.89 -71.68 13.57
CA ASP A 152 19.19 -71.80 14.20
C ASP A 152 19.13 -72.92 15.26
N LYS A 153 19.73 -74.05 14.90
CA LYS A 153 20.03 -75.15 15.81
C LYS A 153 21.28 -74.77 16.59
N GLY A 154 21.12 -74.54 17.88
CA GLY A 154 22.27 -74.42 18.79
C GLY A 154 23.13 -75.69 18.83
N ALA A 155 24.40 -75.52 19.16
CA ALA A 155 25.15 -76.44 20.02
C ALA A 155 26.54 -75.88 20.35
N ALA A 156 26.84 -75.93 21.66
CA ALA A 156 28.14 -75.97 22.34
C ALA A 156 28.96 -74.67 22.44
#